data_AF-A0A961I3F7-F1
#
_entry.id   AF-A0A961I3F7-F1
#
_cell.length_a   1.000
_cell.length_b   1.000
_cell.length_c   1.000
_cell.angle_alpha   90.00
_cell.angle_beta   90.00
_cell.angle_gamma   90.00
#
_symmetry.space_group_name_H-M   'P 1'
#
loop_
_entity.id
_entity.type
_entity.pdbx_description
1 polymer ?
#
loop_
_entity_poly.entity_id
_entity_poly.type
_entity_poly.pdbx_seq_one_letter_code
_entity_poly.pdbx_strand_id
1 'polypeptide(L)'
;MKTQEIIKKALPALAGGLAAVAILTFSQTEVARAEVSTAIGNDVSGSELRAITIESWDVDYTGSGYGWQVLTDKEKANPQYEFNFANNMMEREVKLIKGTPRDIKYNQNYEQAYILGVKFAFTFPGWNVVTIRPPRVDHYMVERPRPHLNEIALADSTTQRNRSCFQDASLSQYTNSNRPVYIDCVNGIDMPGEVKAISVWVMGRGNEYELEGWIEDWRGDTHILKFGSIDFIGWRPLTVQVPSFVPQDISSFPQIKTLVFRQFKIRSRPETSLEPVYVFFDELRVLTDVFEVHFDGASIDFDAADCERKNRLYRLIKDNARYPDRWPELTNCSESPKPAPDNNVPGPDSRNTGGGT
;
A
#
# COMPACT_ATOMS: atom_id res chain seq x y z
N MET A 1 1.75 -75.16 -27.75
CA MET A 1 2.65 -76.25 -28.20
C MET A 1 3.61 -75.63 -29.23
N LYS A 2 4.95 -75.74 -29.05
CA LYS A 2 6.01 -74.96 -29.75
C LYS A 2 5.98 -73.46 -29.38
N THR A 3 6.89 -72.83 -28.62
CA THR A 3 8.30 -73.05 -28.18
C THR A 3 9.39 -72.50 -29.15
N GLN A 4 10.36 -71.76 -28.57
CA GLN A 4 11.65 -71.23 -29.10
C GLN A 4 11.57 -69.93 -29.95
N GLU A 5 12.46 -68.91 -29.89
CA GLU A 5 13.54 -68.50 -28.94
C GLU A 5 13.75 -66.95 -29.03
N ILE A 6 13.78 -66.22 -27.90
CA ILE A 6 14.93 -65.49 -27.28
C ILE A 6 15.83 -64.60 -28.16
N ILE A 7 15.86 -63.29 -27.84
CA ILE A 7 17.09 -62.47 -27.74
C ILE A 7 17.10 -61.79 -26.35
N LYS A 8 18.30 -61.66 -25.75
CA LYS A 8 18.54 -61.36 -24.33
C LYS A 8 19.18 -59.97 -24.11
N LYS A 9 18.76 -59.31 -23.01
CA LYS A 9 19.54 -58.35 -22.18
C LYS A 9 19.92 -57.01 -22.87
N ALA A 10 20.24 -55.92 -22.16
CA ALA A 10 20.43 -55.75 -20.71
C ALA A 10 19.82 -54.45 -20.19
N LEU A 11 19.34 -54.47 -18.94
CA LEU A 11 19.14 -53.29 -18.10
C LEU A 11 20.31 -53.22 -17.10
N PRO A 12 21.02 -52.09 -16.96
CA PRO A 12 21.76 -51.79 -15.74
C PRO A 12 20.93 -50.83 -14.88
N ALA A 13 20.34 -51.34 -13.81
CA ALA A 13 19.99 -50.48 -12.69
C ALA A 13 21.29 -50.08 -11.98
N LEU A 14 21.56 -48.78 -11.88
CA LEU A 14 22.64 -48.26 -11.05
C LEU A 14 22.09 -47.09 -10.25
N ALA A 15 21.72 -47.37 -9.00
CA ALA A 15 21.36 -46.36 -8.03
C ALA A 15 22.63 -45.62 -7.58
N GLY A 16 22.64 -44.31 -7.74
CA GLY A 16 23.73 -43.42 -7.33
C GLY A 16 23.23 -41.99 -7.47
N GLY A 17 23.03 -41.32 -6.34
CA GLY A 17 22.27 -40.08 -6.30
C GLY A 17 23.00 -38.89 -6.91
N LEU A 18 22.22 -37.98 -7.49
CA LEU A 18 22.54 -36.55 -7.56
C LEU A 18 21.22 -35.77 -7.55
N ALA A 19 21.09 -34.84 -6.60
CA ALA A 19 19.93 -33.96 -6.55
C ALA A 19 19.97 -32.98 -7.72
N ALA A 20 18.99 -33.07 -8.63
CA ALA A 20 18.81 -32.11 -9.71
C ALA A 20 17.44 -31.44 -9.55
N VAL A 21 17.47 -30.12 -9.40
CA VAL A 21 16.33 -29.24 -9.13
C VAL A 21 15.28 -29.34 -10.24
N ALA A 22 14.08 -29.82 -9.89
CA ALA A 22 12.91 -29.79 -10.78
C ALA A 22 12.11 -28.50 -10.57
N ILE A 23 12.53 -27.40 -11.20
CA ILE A 23 11.76 -26.16 -11.33
C ILE A 23 11.64 -25.82 -12.82
N LEU A 24 10.73 -26.49 -13.52
CA LEU A 24 10.37 -26.15 -14.91
C LEU A 24 8.90 -26.53 -15.20
N THR A 25 7.96 -25.68 -14.77
CA THR A 25 6.62 -25.50 -15.40
C THR A 25 6.06 -24.12 -15.05
N PHE A 26 6.70 -23.04 -15.53
CA PHE A 26 6.01 -21.76 -15.70
C PHE A 26 5.31 -21.78 -17.06
N SER A 27 4.02 -22.11 -17.06
CA SER A 27 3.15 -21.84 -18.21
C SER A 27 2.95 -20.33 -18.31
N GLN A 28 3.44 -19.73 -19.38
CA GLN A 28 3.22 -18.32 -19.68
C GLN A 28 1.73 -18.08 -19.97
N THR A 29 1.01 -17.49 -19.00
CA THR A 29 -0.20 -16.74 -19.31
C THR A 29 0.22 -15.33 -19.70
N GLU A 30 0.26 -15.05 -21.01
CA GLU A 30 0.44 -13.68 -21.50
C GLU A 30 -0.78 -12.85 -21.11
N VAL A 31 -0.64 -12.09 -20.01
CA VAL A 31 -1.51 -10.95 -19.74
C VAL A 31 -0.99 -9.82 -20.61
N ALA A 32 -1.79 -9.40 -21.60
CA ALA A 32 -1.43 -8.30 -22.49
C ALA A 32 -1.20 -7.02 -21.67
N ARG A 33 0.06 -6.58 -21.58
CA ARG A 33 0.44 -5.30 -20.97
C ARG A 33 0.30 -4.20 -22.03
N ALA A 34 -0.27 -3.07 -21.64
CA ALA A 34 -0.44 -1.93 -22.55
C ALA A 34 0.85 -1.10 -22.60
N GLU A 35 1.75 -1.45 -23.50
CA GLU A 35 2.98 -0.69 -23.74
C GLU A 35 2.72 0.56 -24.59
N VAL A 36 3.17 1.73 -24.14
CA VAL A 36 3.14 2.97 -24.93
C VAL A 36 4.23 2.90 -25.99
N SER A 37 3.83 2.53 -27.21
CA SER A 37 4.73 2.48 -28.36
C SER A 37 4.87 3.86 -29.02
N THR A 38 6.09 4.38 -29.05
CA THR A 38 6.45 5.63 -29.75
C THR A 38 6.87 5.35 -31.20
N ALA A 39 6.77 6.36 -32.08
CA ALA A 39 7.06 6.20 -33.51
C ALA A 39 8.52 5.83 -33.85
N ILE A 40 9.45 6.00 -32.92
CA ILE A 40 10.88 5.67 -33.05
C ILE A 40 11.28 4.43 -32.22
N GLY A 41 10.33 3.79 -31.53
CA GLY A 41 10.61 2.80 -30.50
C GLY A 41 10.96 3.47 -29.16
N ASN A 42 10.67 2.77 -28.06
CA ASN A 42 10.99 3.25 -26.72
C ASN A 42 12.48 3.01 -26.44
N ASP A 43 13.32 4.06 -26.53
CA ASP A 43 14.79 3.96 -26.51
C ASP A 43 15.38 3.75 -25.09
N VAL A 44 14.54 3.36 -24.13
CA VAL A 44 14.91 3.09 -22.74
C VAL A 44 14.45 1.70 -22.31
N SER A 45 15.41 0.77 -22.26
CA SER A 45 15.18 -0.56 -21.71
C SER A 45 15.28 -0.57 -20.18
N GLY A 46 14.21 -0.96 -19.49
CA GLY A 46 14.32 -1.67 -18.22
C GLY A 46 13.68 -1.01 -17.01
N SER A 47 12.80 -1.80 -16.38
CA SER A 47 12.28 -1.64 -15.02
C SER A 47 13.31 -1.15 -14.00
N GLU A 48 12.90 -0.24 -13.13
CA GLU A 48 13.68 0.28 -12.02
C GLU A 48 13.16 -0.30 -10.70
N LEU A 49 13.52 -1.55 -10.43
CA LEU A 49 13.13 -2.24 -9.20
C LEU A 49 13.88 -1.66 -7.99
N ARG A 50 13.13 -1.03 -7.08
CA ARG A 50 13.63 -0.52 -5.80
C ARG A 50 12.88 -1.15 -4.62
N ALA A 51 13.60 -1.38 -3.52
CA ALA A 51 13.01 -1.76 -2.24
C ALA A 51 12.83 -0.51 -1.39
N ILE A 52 11.59 -0.17 -1.04
CA ILE A 52 11.22 1.09 -0.39
C ILE A 52 10.48 0.76 0.90
N THR A 53 10.93 1.33 2.04
CA THR A 53 10.14 1.32 3.28
C THR A 53 9.00 2.32 3.12
N ILE A 54 7.77 1.88 3.34
CA ILE A 54 6.56 2.73 3.27
C ILE A 54 6.00 3.02 4.67
N GLU A 55 6.41 2.27 5.68
CA GLU A 55 6.09 2.51 7.08
C GLU A 55 7.16 1.84 7.94
N SER A 56 7.65 2.56 8.95
CA SER A 56 8.64 2.07 9.90
C SER A 56 8.23 2.22 11.36
N TRP A 57 7.10 2.87 11.64
CA TRP A 57 6.60 3.15 12.99
C TRP A 57 7.53 3.99 13.88
N ASP A 58 8.58 4.60 13.29
CA ASP A 58 9.54 5.48 13.97
C ASP A 58 8.91 6.81 14.46
N VAL A 59 7.76 7.21 13.89
CA VAL A 59 7.08 8.50 14.15
C VAL A 59 5.60 8.29 14.52
N ASP A 60 5.14 8.97 15.58
CA ASP A 60 3.72 9.01 15.94
C ASP A 60 3.00 10.22 15.32
N TYR A 61 2.34 10.00 14.18
CA TYR A 61 1.51 11.00 13.50
C TYR A 61 0.21 11.35 14.26
N THR A 62 -0.13 10.67 15.36
CA THR A 62 -1.32 10.96 16.18
C THR A 62 -1.04 11.82 17.41
N GLY A 63 0.22 11.89 17.85
CA GLY A 63 0.61 12.52 19.13
C GLY A 63 0.03 11.85 20.38
N SER A 64 -0.45 10.60 20.29
CA SER A 64 -1.13 9.86 21.37
C SER A 64 -0.27 8.76 22.02
N GLY A 65 0.85 8.37 21.39
CA GLY A 65 1.77 7.31 21.84
C GLY A 65 1.38 5.88 21.43
N TYR A 66 0.19 5.68 20.86
CA TYR A 66 -0.35 4.34 20.56
C TYR A 66 -0.07 3.87 19.12
N GLY A 67 0.25 4.76 18.19
CA GLY A 67 0.53 4.42 16.79
C GLY A 67 -0.72 3.96 16.04
N TRP A 68 -0.72 2.72 15.53
CA TRP A 68 -1.83 2.16 14.76
C TRP A 68 -3.02 1.73 15.64
N GLN A 69 -4.20 1.62 15.03
CA GLN A 69 -5.41 1.16 15.71
C GLN A 69 -5.53 -0.36 15.65
N VAL A 70 -5.92 -0.99 16.76
CA VAL A 70 -6.20 -2.43 16.84
C VAL A 70 -7.66 -2.68 17.22
N LEU A 71 -8.33 -3.50 16.40
CA LEU A 71 -9.73 -3.89 16.51
C LEU A 71 -9.86 -5.40 16.50
N THR A 72 -10.99 -5.92 16.98
CA THR A 72 -11.25 -7.37 17.05
C THR A 72 -12.66 -7.69 16.57
N ASP A 73 -12.87 -8.83 15.90
CA ASP A 73 -14.21 -9.22 15.41
C ASP A 73 -15.24 -9.51 16.52
N LYS A 74 -14.79 -9.74 17.76
CA LYS A 74 -15.66 -9.90 18.94
C LYS A 74 -16.13 -8.56 19.55
N GLU A 75 -15.77 -7.44 18.93
CA GLU A 75 -16.23 -6.12 19.29
C GLU A 75 -17.67 -5.88 18.77
N LYS A 76 -18.65 -5.91 19.68
CA LYS A 76 -20.03 -5.47 19.39
C LYS A 76 -20.46 -4.35 20.32
N ALA A 77 -20.65 -3.17 19.75
CA ALA A 77 -21.50 -2.15 20.35
C ALA A 77 -22.98 -2.56 20.17
N ASN A 78 -23.74 -2.64 21.25
CA ASN A 78 -25.20 -2.71 21.20
C ASN A 78 -25.81 -1.88 22.35
N PRO A 79 -26.11 -0.59 22.15
CA PRO A 79 -26.40 0.37 23.23
C PRO A 79 -27.73 0.15 23.96
N GLN A 80 -28.44 -0.96 23.75
CA GLN A 80 -29.80 -1.17 24.28
C GLN A 80 -30.01 -2.48 25.05
N TYR A 81 -29.04 -3.40 25.09
CA TYR A 81 -29.15 -4.67 25.83
C TYR A 81 -27.84 -5.09 26.52
N GLU A 82 -27.27 -4.20 27.34
CA GLU A 82 -26.11 -4.50 28.18
C GLU A 82 -26.52 -4.90 29.60
N PHE A 83 -26.75 -6.20 29.81
CA PHE A 83 -26.66 -6.79 31.15
C PHE A 83 -25.23 -7.34 31.38
N ASN A 84 -24.33 -6.45 31.80
CA ASN A 84 -23.12 -6.75 32.60
C ASN A 84 -22.07 -7.77 32.09
N PHE A 85 -21.87 -7.95 30.78
CA PHE A 85 -20.75 -8.75 30.24
C PHE A 85 -19.94 -8.07 29.10
N ALA A 86 -20.20 -6.80 28.80
CA ALA A 86 -19.88 -6.18 27.51
C ALA A 86 -18.40 -5.94 27.15
N ASN A 87 -17.42 -6.20 28.04
CA ASN A 87 -15.99 -5.90 27.78
C ASN A 87 -14.99 -7.04 28.08
N ASN A 88 -15.45 -8.26 28.39
CA ASN A 88 -14.56 -9.35 28.87
C ASN A 88 -14.32 -10.49 27.86
N MET A 89 -14.61 -10.30 26.57
CA MET A 89 -14.42 -11.34 25.54
C MET A 89 -13.04 -11.34 24.88
N MET A 90 -12.28 -10.24 25.04
CA MET A 90 -10.93 -10.08 24.51
C MET A 90 -10.17 -8.98 25.27
N GLU A 91 -8.85 -9.12 25.33
CA GLU A 91 -7.93 -8.02 25.65
C GLU A 91 -7.25 -7.57 24.36
N ARG A 92 -7.01 -6.27 24.18
CA ARG A 92 -6.14 -5.76 23.10
C ARG A 92 -5.46 -4.45 23.51
N GLU A 93 -4.21 -4.30 23.13
CA GLU A 93 -3.41 -3.10 23.37
C GLU A 93 -2.40 -2.92 22.23
N VAL A 94 -2.12 -1.66 21.90
CA VAL A 94 -1.17 -1.28 20.85
C VAL A 94 -0.31 -0.12 21.34
N LYS A 95 1.00 -0.20 21.10
CA LYS A 95 2.00 0.75 21.60
C LYS A 95 3.14 0.88 20.60
N LEU A 96 3.69 2.08 20.48
CA LEU A 96 5.02 2.26 19.94
C LEU A 96 6.04 1.96 21.04
N ILE A 97 6.99 1.08 20.75
CA ILE A 97 7.99 0.59 21.71
C ILE A 97 9.37 0.87 21.14
N LYS A 98 10.28 1.45 21.93
CA LYS A 98 11.65 1.72 21.46
C LYS A 98 12.40 0.42 21.19
N GLY A 99 12.91 0.25 19.98
CA GLY A 99 13.58 -0.97 19.53
C GLY A 99 13.65 -1.09 18.00
N THR A 100 14.30 -2.15 17.50
CA THR A 100 14.35 -2.54 16.08
C THR A 100 14.95 -3.95 15.96
N PRO A 101 14.68 -4.74 14.90
CA PRO A 101 15.35 -6.01 14.64
C PRO A 101 16.86 -5.83 14.49
N ARG A 102 17.65 -6.62 15.24
CA ARG A 102 19.13 -6.53 15.25
C ARG A 102 19.79 -6.82 13.90
N ASP A 103 19.12 -7.58 13.04
CA ASP A 103 19.67 -8.03 11.76
C ASP A 103 19.59 -6.95 10.66
N ILE A 104 18.87 -5.85 10.89
CA ILE A 104 18.84 -4.71 9.98
C ILE A 104 20.06 -3.82 10.24
N LYS A 105 21.11 -4.02 9.43
CA LYS A 105 22.39 -3.29 9.54
C LYS A 105 22.24 -1.77 9.61
N TYR A 106 21.24 -1.19 8.93
CA TYR A 106 21.00 0.25 8.87
C TYR A 106 20.33 0.83 10.13
N ASN A 107 19.75 0.00 11.00
CA ASN A 107 19.03 0.45 12.20
C ASN A 107 19.85 0.25 13.47
N GLN A 108 21.03 -0.39 13.36
CA GLN A 108 21.96 -0.57 14.46
C GLN A 108 22.41 0.81 14.97
N ASN A 109 22.03 1.12 16.21
CA ASN A 109 22.24 2.39 16.91
C ASN A 109 21.35 3.57 16.45
N TYR A 110 20.22 3.33 15.77
CA TYR A 110 19.23 4.39 15.54
C TYR A 110 18.43 4.64 16.84
N GLU A 111 18.79 5.68 17.60
CA GLU A 111 18.18 5.96 18.91
C GLU A 111 16.70 6.34 18.86
N GLN A 112 16.21 6.76 17.70
CA GLN A 112 14.83 7.11 17.43
C GLN A 112 14.01 5.91 16.90
N ALA A 113 14.59 4.70 16.86
CA ALA A 113 13.88 3.53 16.37
C ALA A 113 12.70 3.12 17.27
N TYR A 114 11.51 3.02 16.67
CA TYR A 114 10.32 2.48 17.32
C TYR A 114 9.74 1.33 16.50
N ILE A 115 9.16 0.34 17.19
CA ILE A 115 8.42 -0.78 16.61
C ILE A 115 6.97 -0.73 17.05
N LEU A 116 6.07 -1.20 16.19
CA LEU A 116 4.66 -1.38 16.54
C LEU A 116 4.50 -2.66 17.36
N GLY A 117 4.27 -2.52 18.67
CA GLY A 117 3.92 -3.61 19.56
C GLY A 117 2.41 -3.80 19.63
N VAL A 118 1.93 -5.02 19.37
CA VAL A 118 0.52 -5.40 19.48
C VAL A 118 0.39 -6.55 20.50
N LYS A 119 -0.40 -6.31 21.55
CA LYS A 119 -0.83 -7.32 22.52
C LYS A 119 -2.30 -7.64 22.29
N PHE A 120 -2.68 -8.91 22.32
CA PHE A 120 -4.10 -9.31 22.37
C PHE A 120 -4.31 -10.66 23.04
N ALA A 121 -5.51 -10.92 23.55
CA ALA A 121 -5.94 -12.20 24.09
C ALA A 121 -7.43 -12.41 23.78
N PHE A 122 -7.88 -13.66 23.67
CA PHE A 122 -9.28 -13.99 23.44
C PHE A 122 -9.79 -14.90 24.57
N THR A 123 -10.99 -14.63 25.08
CA THR A 123 -11.60 -15.42 26.17
C THR A 123 -12.18 -16.75 25.67
N PHE A 124 -12.43 -16.87 24.35
CA PHE A 124 -13.06 -18.05 23.74
C PHE A 124 -12.31 -18.51 22.48
N PRO A 125 -12.15 -19.83 22.29
CA PRO A 125 -11.54 -20.39 21.09
C PRO A 125 -12.47 -20.28 19.88
N GLY A 126 -11.91 -20.40 18.68
CA GLY A 126 -12.65 -20.28 17.43
C GLY A 126 -11.92 -19.42 16.41
N TRP A 127 -12.63 -19.12 15.32
CA TRP A 127 -12.18 -18.16 14.31
C TRP A 127 -12.32 -16.74 14.87
N ASN A 128 -11.21 -16.20 15.36
CA ASN A 128 -11.06 -14.87 15.91
C ASN A 128 -10.15 -14.06 14.97
N VAL A 129 -10.41 -12.76 14.85
CA VAL A 129 -9.68 -11.89 13.93
C VAL A 129 -9.30 -10.59 14.63
N VAL A 130 -7.99 -10.33 14.68
CA VAL A 130 -7.43 -9.03 15.05
C VAL A 130 -7.20 -8.25 13.75
N THR A 131 -7.67 -7.01 13.69
CA THR A 131 -7.41 -6.08 12.57
C THR A 131 -6.54 -4.94 13.07
N ILE A 132 -5.39 -4.74 12.44
CA ILE A 132 -4.41 -3.69 12.77
C ILE A 132 -4.37 -2.72 11.60
N ARG A 133 -4.81 -1.48 11.79
CA ARG A 133 -5.00 -0.50 10.70
C ARG A 133 -4.40 0.87 11.05
N PRO A 134 -3.95 1.66 10.06
CA PRO A 134 -3.42 2.98 10.34
C PRO A 134 -4.50 3.90 10.94
N PRO A 135 -4.11 4.83 11.82
CA PRO A 135 -5.03 5.78 12.44
C PRO A 135 -5.54 6.78 11.39
N ARG A 136 -6.76 7.28 11.59
CA ARG A 136 -7.36 8.31 10.73
C ARG A 136 -6.75 9.67 11.03
N VAL A 137 -5.60 9.95 10.44
CA VAL A 137 -4.93 11.26 10.41
C VAL A 137 -4.45 11.55 9.00
N ASP A 138 -4.22 12.82 8.67
CA ASP A 138 -3.88 13.32 7.33
C ASP A 138 -2.78 12.50 6.61
N HIS A 139 -1.70 12.12 7.33
CA HIS A 139 -0.61 11.30 6.79
C HIS A 139 -1.05 9.92 6.23
N TYR A 140 -2.10 9.30 6.79
CA TYR A 140 -2.63 8.02 6.33
C TYR A 140 -3.92 8.16 5.54
N MET A 141 -4.22 9.35 5.00
CA MET A 141 -5.38 9.60 4.14
C MET A 141 -4.92 9.77 2.70
N VAL A 142 -5.00 8.70 1.91
CA VAL A 142 -4.62 8.73 0.49
C VAL A 142 -5.77 9.29 -0.34
N GLU A 143 -5.50 10.35 -1.10
CA GLU A 143 -6.44 10.92 -2.07
C GLU A 143 -6.19 10.36 -3.46
N ARG A 144 -7.25 9.87 -4.11
CA ARG A 144 -7.16 9.26 -5.45
C ARG A 144 -8.28 9.78 -6.37
N PRO A 145 -8.01 10.02 -7.66
CA PRO A 145 -9.03 10.46 -8.60
C PRO A 145 -9.91 9.26 -8.98
N ARG A 146 -11.23 9.47 -9.12
CA ARG A 146 -12.12 8.41 -9.57
C ARG A 146 -11.84 8.01 -11.04
N PRO A 147 -11.91 6.71 -11.38
CA PRO A 147 -11.33 6.13 -12.61
C PRO A 147 -11.96 6.53 -13.96
N HIS A 148 -12.82 7.54 -14.00
CA HIS A 148 -13.53 7.98 -15.21
C HIS A 148 -13.33 9.46 -15.54
N LEU A 149 -12.52 10.18 -14.76
CA LEU A 149 -12.56 11.63 -14.67
C LEU A 149 -11.15 12.20 -14.55
N ASN A 150 -10.88 13.29 -15.27
CA ASN A 150 -9.54 13.83 -15.45
C ASN A 150 -8.86 14.15 -14.10
N GLU A 151 -7.70 13.54 -13.87
CA GLU A 151 -6.90 13.68 -12.64
C GLU A 151 -6.33 15.11 -12.45
N ILE A 152 -6.55 16.01 -13.43
CA ILE A 152 -6.21 17.45 -13.38
C ILE A 152 -6.89 18.15 -12.19
N ALA A 153 -8.01 17.62 -11.68
CA ALA A 153 -8.68 18.15 -10.49
C ALA A 153 -7.87 18.04 -9.18
N LEU A 154 -6.78 17.25 -9.16
CA LEU A 154 -6.01 16.92 -7.95
C LEU A 154 -4.78 17.79 -7.68
N ALA A 155 -4.51 18.86 -8.45
CA ALA A 155 -3.15 19.39 -8.43
C ALA A 155 -3.01 20.93 -8.54
N ASP A 156 -4.05 21.69 -8.17
CA ASP A 156 -3.86 23.02 -7.59
C ASP A 156 -3.39 22.87 -6.13
N SER A 157 -2.07 22.78 -5.94
CA SER A 157 -1.41 22.48 -4.66
C SER A 157 -1.65 23.54 -3.57
N THR A 158 -2.06 24.76 -3.96
CA THR A 158 -2.49 25.81 -3.03
C THR A 158 -3.87 25.52 -2.44
N THR A 159 -4.79 25.04 -3.29
CA THR A 159 -6.17 24.74 -2.88
C THR A 159 -6.29 23.36 -2.24
N GLN A 160 -5.36 22.44 -2.54
CA GLN A 160 -5.35 21.06 -2.04
C GLN A 160 -5.11 20.95 -0.52
N ARG A 161 -4.21 21.75 0.07
CA ARG A 161 -3.93 21.72 1.52
C ARG A 161 -5.10 22.16 2.41
N ASN A 162 -6.02 22.93 1.84
CA ASN A 162 -7.28 23.37 2.48
C ASN A 162 -8.49 22.52 2.03
N ARG A 163 -8.24 21.40 1.37
CA ARG A 163 -9.24 20.47 0.84
C ARG A 163 -8.90 19.01 1.16
N SER A 164 -8.01 18.75 2.11
CA SER A 164 -7.67 17.36 2.38
C SER A 164 -8.92 16.61 2.85
N CYS A 165 -9.08 15.38 2.36
CA CYS A 165 -10.11 14.42 2.76
C CYS A 165 -10.25 14.26 4.29
N PHE A 166 -9.21 14.61 5.03
CA PHE A 166 -9.17 14.64 6.49
C PHE A 166 -9.85 15.89 7.09
N GLN A 167 -9.73 17.05 6.45
CA GLN A 167 -10.33 18.32 6.91
C GLN A 167 -11.81 18.47 6.52
N ASP A 168 -12.21 17.99 5.34
CA ASP A 168 -13.61 18.04 4.89
C ASP A 168 -14.06 16.71 4.24
N ALA A 169 -14.70 15.86 5.04
CA ALA A 169 -15.25 14.59 4.59
C ALA A 169 -16.38 14.73 3.55
N SER A 170 -17.00 15.91 3.39
CA SER A 170 -18.04 16.14 2.38
C SER A 170 -17.46 16.15 0.95
N LEU A 171 -16.15 16.35 0.80
CA LEU A 171 -15.41 16.21 -0.46
C LEU A 171 -15.33 14.76 -0.97
N SER A 172 -15.85 13.77 -0.22
CA SER A 172 -16.07 12.40 -0.69
C SER A 172 -17.50 12.13 -1.21
N GLN A 173 -18.43 13.08 -1.05
CA GLN A 173 -19.86 12.86 -1.22
C GLN A 173 -20.45 13.62 -2.43
N TYR A 174 -21.21 12.89 -3.24
CA TYR A 174 -21.82 13.37 -4.48
C TYR A 174 -22.97 14.37 -4.27
N THR A 175 -23.66 14.35 -3.12
CA THR A 175 -25.00 14.95 -3.00
C THR A 175 -25.04 16.46 -2.73
N ASN A 176 -23.95 17.04 -2.21
CA ASN A 176 -23.95 18.42 -1.70
C ASN A 176 -23.05 19.39 -2.49
N SER A 177 -22.39 18.89 -3.54
CA SER A 177 -21.50 19.69 -4.39
C SER A 177 -22.17 19.98 -5.74
N ASN A 178 -22.46 21.26 -6.02
CA ASN A 178 -22.78 21.75 -7.38
C ASN A 178 -21.54 21.80 -8.29
N ARG A 179 -20.57 20.94 -8.00
CA ARG A 179 -19.31 20.71 -8.70
C ARG A 179 -19.15 19.21 -8.75
N PRO A 180 -18.64 18.65 -9.85
CA PRO A 180 -18.58 17.21 -9.94
C PRO A 180 -17.32 16.77 -9.17
N VAL A 181 -17.54 16.18 -8.00
CA VAL A 181 -16.51 15.86 -7.01
C VAL A 181 -16.00 14.44 -7.22
N TYR A 182 -14.67 14.33 -7.40
CA TYR A 182 -14.03 13.22 -8.10
C TYR A 182 -12.86 12.58 -7.31
N ILE A 183 -12.83 12.73 -6.00
CA ILE A 183 -11.72 12.27 -5.14
C ILE A 183 -12.25 11.22 -4.16
N ASP A 184 -11.60 10.05 -4.13
CA ASP A 184 -11.82 9.02 -3.12
C ASP A 184 -10.80 9.15 -1.99
N CYS A 185 -11.33 9.17 -0.76
CA CYS A 185 -10.60 9.35 0.49
C CYS A 185 -10.28 7.99 1.13
N VAL A 186 -9.06 7.50 0.93
CA VAL A 186 -8.67 6.12 1.21
C VAL A 186 -7.71 6.06 2.42
N ASN A 187 -8.26 5.78 3.61
CA ASN A 187 -7.44 5.52 4.82
C ASN A 187 -6.51 4.31 4.61
N GLY A 188 -5.21 4.52 4.63
CA GLY A 188 -4.17 3.54 4.32
C GLY A 188 -2.80 4.21 4.07
N ILE A 189 -1.83 3.43 3.61
CA ILE A 189 -0.52 3.93 3.15
C ILE A 189 -0.43 3.76 1.64
N ASP A 190 -0.07 4.81 0.92
CA ASP A 190 0.10 4.74 -0.53
C ASP A 190 1.42 4.03 -0.89
N MET A 191 1.36 3.08 -1.83
CA MET A 191 2.51 2.29 -2.24
C MET A 191 3.02 2.80 -3.60
N PRO A 192 4.20 3.44 -3.65
CA PRO A 192 4.72 4.04 -4.89
C PRO A 192 5.09 2.98 -5.94
N GLY A 193 4.93 3.31 -7.23
CA GLY A 193 5.33 2.46 -8.37
C GLY A 193 4.39 1.28 -8.68
N GLU A 194 4.83 0.38 -9.57
CA GLU A 194 4.19 -0.93 -9.79
C GLU A 194 4.74 -1.94 -8.77
N VAL A 195 3.98 -2.20 -7.70
CA VAL A 195 4.37 -3.09 -6.60
C VAL A 195 4.42 -4.53 -7.08
N LYS A 196 5.58 -5.18 -6.89
CA LYS A 196 5.83 -6.60 -7.19
C LYS A 196 5.74 -7.47 -5.94
N ALA A 197 6.22 -6.96 -4.80
CA ALA A 197 6.21 -7.67 -3.51
C ALA A 197 5.94 -6.71 -2.36
N ILE A 198 5.39 -7.24 -1.26
CA ILE A 198 5.28 -6.55 0.03
C ILE A 198 5.98 -7.43 1.07
N SER A 199 6.80 -6.82 1.93
CA SER A 199 7.48 -7.50 3.03
C SER A 199 7.38 -6.68 4.32
N VAL A 200 7.24 -7.35 5.47
CA VAL A 200 7.25 -6.70 6.79
C VAL A 200 8.05 -7.55 7.77
N TRP A 201 8.83 -6.93 8.65
CA TRP A 201 9.47 -7.67 9.74
C TRP A 201 8.47 -7.92 10.85
N VAL A 202 8.36 -9.17 11.26
CA VAL A 202 7.46 -9.60 12.34
C VAL A 202 8.28 -10.32 13.40
N MET A 203 8.09 -9.97 14.67
CA MET A 203 8.61 -10.75 15.80
C MET A 203 7.52 -11.70 16.31
N GLY A 204 7.69 -12.99 15.99
CA GLY A 204 6.85 -14.04 16.55
C GLY A 204 7.32 -14.47 17.95
N ARG A 205 6.42 -15.10 18.70
CA ARG A 205 6.69 -15.78 19.99
C ARG A 205 6.19 -17.23 20.03
N GLY A 206 5.98 -17.86 18.87
CA GLY A 206 5.42 -19.21 18.77
C GLY A 206 3.92 -19.23 19.07
N ASN A 207 3.14 -18.37 18.41
CA ASN A 207 1.69 -18.31 18.55
C ASN A 207 1.03 -18.71 17.23
N GLU A 208 0.10 -19.67 17.29
CA GLU A 208 -0.56 -20.32 16.15
C GLU A 208 -1.58 -19.41 15.43
N TYR A 209 -1.09 -18.39 14.74
CA TYR A 209 -1.89 -17.43 13.98
C TYR A 209 -1.34 -17.25 12.55
N GLU A 210 -2.18 -16.72 11.66
CA GLU A 210 -1.83 -16.38 10.28
C GLU A 210 -1.99 -14.88 10.02
N LEU A 211 -1.03 -14.28 9.31
CA LEU A 211 -1.01 -12.87 8.93
C LEU A 211 -1.49 -12.68 7.49
N GLU A 212 -2.44 -11.76 7.33
CA GLU A 212 -2.88 -11.19 6.06
C GLU A 212 -2.53 -9.70 6.02
N GLY A 213 -2.20 -9.18 4.83
CA GLY A 213 -2.26 -7.75 4.52
C GLY A 213 -3.36 -7.51 3.50
N TRP A 214 -4.18 -6.50 3.74
CA TRP A 214 -5.26 -6.10 2.83
C TRP A 214 -4.81 -4.85 2.09
N ILE A 215 -4.87 -4.89 0.75
CA ILE A 215 -4.51 -3.79 -0.14
C ILE A 215 -5.74 -3.38 -0.96
N GLU A 216 -5.78 -2.14 -1.43
CA GLU A 216 -6.83 -1.63 -2.31
C GLU A 216 -6.21 -1.11 -3.61
N ASP A 217 -6.74 -1.55 -4.75
CA ASP A 217 -6.30 -1.08 -6.06
C ASP A 217 -6.92 0.27 -6.44
N TRP A 218 -6.52 0.82 -7.59
CA TRP A 218 -7.01 2.11 -8.08
C TRP A 218 -8.47 2.12 -8.56
N ARG A 219 -9.09 0.94 -8.69
CA ARG A 219 -10.52 0.79 -9.03
C ARG A 219 -11.40 0.75 -7.76
N GLY A 220 -10.78 0.53 -6.61
CA GLY A 220 -11.45 0.43 -5.30
C GLY A 220 -11.64 -1.01 -4.82
N ASP A 221 -11.14 -2.01 -5.56
CA ASP A 221 -11.25 -3.41 -5.17
C ASP A 221 -10.20 -3.76 -4.11
N THR A 222 -10.62 -4.49 -3.08
CA THR A 222 -9.73 -4.94 -1.98
C THR A 222 -9.19 -6.35 -2.26
N HIS A 223 -7.86 -6.48 -2.28
CA HIS A 223 -7.17 -7.77 -2.46
C HIS A 223 -6.54 -8.22 -1.14
N ILE A 224 -6.61 -9.52 -0.85
CA ILE A 224 -6.11 -10.12 0.40
C ILE A 224 -4.81 -10.87 0.10
N LEU A 225 -3.70 -10.40 0.65
CA LEU A 225 -2.38 -10.99 0.53
C LEU A 225 -2.05 -11.78 1.80
N LYS A 226 -1.74 -13.08 1.65
CA LYS A 226 -1.40 -13.96 2.78
C LYS A 226 0.12 -13.97 3.00
N PHE A 227 0.57 -13.42 4.12
CA PHE A 227 1.98 -13.41 4.52
C PHE A 227 2.41 -14.76 5.12
N GLY A 228 1.46 -15.56 5.59
CA GLY A 228 1.70 -16.89 6.17
C GLY A 228 1.57 -16.90 7.70
N SER A 229 2.12 -17.93 8.34
CA SER A 229 2.01 -18.08 9.79
C SER A 229 3.01 -17.20 10.55
N ILE A 230 2.57 -16.68 11.70
CA ILE A 230 3.42 -15.99 12.69
C ILE A 230 3.87 -16.92 13.83
N ASP A 231 3.65 -18.24 13.67
CA ASP A 231 4.11 -19.28 14.60
C ASP A 231 5.61 -19.55 14.42
N PHE A 232 6.41 -18.60 14.88
CA PHE A 232 7.85 -18.71 14.99
C PHE A 232 8.36 -17.86 16.16
N ILE A 233 9.62 -18.04 16.53
CA ILE A 233 10.27 -17.28 17.60
C ILE A 233 11.30 -16.33 16.99
N GLY A 234 11.29 -15.07 17.42
CA GLY A 234 12.22 -14.03 17.00
C GLY A 234 11.75 -13.26 15.77
N TRP A 235 12.61 -12.36 15.28
CA TRP A 235 12.35 -11.52 14.12
C TRP A 235 12.55 -12.27 12.81
N ARG A 236 11.59 -12.18 11.89
CA ARG A 236 11.72 -12.66 10.50
C ARG A 236 11.01 -11.71 9.53
N PRO A 237 11.54 -11.49 8.33
CA PRO A 237 10.80 -10.81 7.27
C PRO A 237 9.78 -11.79 6.69
N LEU A 238 8.49 -11.44 6.74
CA LEU A 238 7.44 -12.13 6.00
C LEU A 238 7.21 -11.37 4.69
N THR A 239 7.23 -12.08 3.56
CA THR A 239 7.13 -11.51 2.22
C THR A 239 6.05 -12.20 1.41
N VAL A 240 5.25 -11.42 0.70
CA VAL A 240 4.20 -11.89 -0.20
C VAL A 240 4.33 -11.18 -1.56
N GLN A 241 4.17 -11.93 -2.65
CA GLN A 241 4.15 -11.35 -4.00
C GLN A 241 2.77 -10.76 -4.28
N VAL A 242 2.73 -9.60 -4.94
CA VAL A 242 1.49 -9.03 -5.47
C VAL A 242 1.14 -9.78 -6.76
N PRO A 243 -0.05 -10.41 -6.86
CA PRO A 243 -0.43 -11.14 -8.07
C PRO A 243 -0.58 -10.21 -9.28
N SER A 244 -0.21 -10.68 -10.47
CA SER A 244 -0.30 -9.93 -11.72
C SER A 244 -1.72 -9.57 -12.17
N PHE A 245 -2.76 -10.14 -11.55
CA PHE A 245 -4.15 -9.76 -11.78
C PHE A 245 -4.58 -8.51 -10.99
N VAL A 246 -3.80 -8.07 -10.01
CA VAL A 246 -4.06 -6.83 -9.26
C VAL A 246 -3.71 -5.66 -10.18
N PRO A 247 -4.67 -4.81 -10.59
CA PRO A 247 -4.44 -3.80 -11.60
C PRO A 247 -3.60 -2.65 -11.03
N GLN A 248 -2.51 -2.30 -11.73
CA GLN A 248 -1.55 -1.26 -11.31
C GLN A 248 -1.16 -0.32 -12.46
N ASP A 249 -1.73 -0.52 -13.65
CA ASP A 249 -1.38 0.18 -14.87
C ASP A 249 -2.63 0.54 -15.70
N ILE A 250 -2.46 1.55 -16.58
CA ILE A 250 -3.41 1.92 -17.64
C ILE A 250 -2.65 2.22 -18.95
N SER A 251 -3.40 2.25 -20.06
CA SER A 251 -2.87 2.45 -21.42
C SER A 251 -2.54 3.91 -21.79
N SER A 252 -2.68 4.87 -20.87
CA SER A 252 -2.41 6.29 -21.10
C SER A 252 -1.45 6.83 -20.06
N PHE A 253 -0.54 7.71 -20.46
CA PHE A 253 0.36 8.39 -19.53
C PHE A 253 -0.41 9.37 -18.61
N PRO A 254 -0.11 9.45 -17.30
CA PRO A 254 0.81 8.59 -16.54
C PRO A 254 0.24 7.19 -16.32
N GLN A 255 1.02 6.17 -16.72
CA GLN A 255 0.55 4.79 -16.82
C GLN A 255 0.38 4.11 -15.45
N ILE A 256 1.29 4.36 -14.52
CA ILE A 256 1.32 3.69 -13.21
C ILE A 256 0.20 4.21 -12.32
N LYS A 257 -0.50 3.29 -11.64
CA LYS A 257 -1.52 3.56 -10.63
C LYS A 257 -1.15 2.86 -9.32
N THR A 258 -1.04 3.64 -8.25
CA THR A 258 -0.57 3.15 -6.96
C THR A 258 -1.62 2.33 -6.21
N LEU A 259 -1.15 1.34 -5.47
CA LEU A 259 -1.95 0.53 -4.55
C LEU A 259 -1.93 1.16 -3.16
N VAL A 260 -2.99 1.01 -2.38
CA VAL A 260 -3.04 1.49 -1.00
C VAL A 260 -3.05 0.33 -0.01
N PHE A 261 -2.09 0.27 0.90
CA PHE A 261 -2.09 -0.69 2.00
C PHE A 261 -3.13 -0.27 3.05
N ARG A 262 -4.17 -1.09 3.25
CA ARG A 262 -5.31 -0.74 4.11
C ARG A 262 -5.11 -1.12 5.57
N GLN A 263 -4.68 -2.36 5.83
CA GLN A 263 -4.62 -2.95 7.18
C GLN A 263 -3.94 -4.33 7.15
N PHE A 264 -3.36 -4.73 8.28
CA PHE A 264 -3.08 -6.14 8.57
C PHE A 264 -4.29 -6.81 9.22
N LYS A 265 -4.41 -8.13 9.02
CA LYS A 265 -5.27 -8.99 9.84
C LYS A 265 -4.49 -10.18 10.36
N ILE A 266 -4.66 -10.48 11.64
CA ILE A 266 -4.17 -11.70 12.26
C ILE A 266 -5.38 -12.60 12.50
N ARG A 267 -5.34 -13.83 11.98
CA ARG A 267 -6.41 -14.83 12.14
C ARG A 267 -5.96 -15.97 13.02
N SER A 268 -6.80 -16.39 13.96
CA SER A 268 -6.66 -17.67 14.66
C SER A 268 -7.25 -18.82 13.85
N ARG A 269 -6.92 -20.03 14.26
CA ARG A 269 -7.63 -21.27 13.96
C ARG A 269 -8.52 -21.65 15.17
N PRO A 270 -9.47 -22.59 15.03
CA PRO A 270 -10.31 -23.05 16.15
C PRO A 270 -9.54 -23.57 17.37
N GLU A 271 -8.40 -24.20 17.13
CA GLU A 271 -7.50 -24.80 18.11
C GLU A 271 -6.47 -23.85 18.74
N THR A 272 -6.33 -22.63 18.21
CA THR A 272 -5.31 -21.66 18.64
C THR A 272 -5.43 -21.31 20.12
N SER A 273 -4.28 -21.24 20.80
CA SER A 273 -4.18 -20.86 22.22
C SER A 273 -4.82 -19.50 22.55
N LEU A 274 -5.41 -19.45 23.75
CA LEU A 274 -6.05 -18.27 24.36
C LEU A 274 -5.09 -17.41 25.18
N GLU A 275 -3.83 -17.85 25.33
CA GLU A 275 -2.79 -17.11 26.05
C GLU A 275 -2.56 -15.71 25.47
N PRO A 276 -2.17 -14.71 26.29
CA PRO A 276 -1.87 -13.36 25.80
C PRO A 276 -0.75 -13.35 24.76
N VAL A 277 -1.13 -13.02 23.53
CA VAL A 277 -0.25 -12.94 22.36
C VAL A 277 0.43 -11.58 22.33
N TYR A 278 1.73 -11.58 22.06
CA TYR A 278 2.54 -10.39 21.80
C TYR A 278 3.24 -10.55 20.45
N VAL A 279 2.92 -9.66 19.51
CA VAL A 279 3.52 -9.60 18.16
C VAL A 279 4.06 -8.19 17.95
N PHE A 280 5.18 -8.08 17.26
CA PHE A 280 5.83 -6.80 16.98
C PHE A 280 6.09 -6.67 15.48
N PHE A 281 5.93 -5.47 14.93
CA PHE A 281 6.16 -5.16 13.52
C PHE A 281 7.22 -4.05 13.38
N ASP A 282 8.08 -4.17 12.37
CA ASP A 282 9.02 -3.13 11.90
C ASP A 282 9.11 -3.19 10.36
N GLU A 283 9.54 -2.09 9.75
CA GLU A 283 9.81 -1.90 8.31
C GLU A 283 8.85 -2.62 7.36
N LEU A 284 7.62 -2.11 7.24
CA LEU A 284 6.77 -2.44 6.10
C LEU A 284 7.40 -1.85 4.83
N ARG A 285 7.75 -2.73 3.91
CA ARG A 285 8.47 -2.45 2.67
C ARG A 285 7.74 -2.99 1.47
N VAL A 286 7.94 -2.32 0.34
CA VAL A 286 7.54 -2.77 -0.98
C VAL A 286 8.76 -2.98 -1.87
N LEU A 287 8.76 -4.06 -2.65
CA LEU A 287 9.58 -4.18 -3.85
C LEU A 287 8.71 -3.67 -5.00
N THR A 288 9.12 -2.56 -5.61
CA THR A 288 8.30 -1.83 -6.58
C THR A 288 9.13 -1.37 -7.75
N ASP A 289 8.51 -1.31 -8.93
CA ASP A 289 9.09 -0.72 -10.13
C ASP A 289 8.71 0.76 -10.19
N VAL A 290 9.70 1.64 -10.07
CA VAL A 290 9.51 3.10 -10.10
C VAL A 290 9.84 3.72 -11.45
N PHE A 291 10.09 2.90 -12.47
CA PHE A 291 10.45 3.37 -13.80
C PHE A 291 9.29 4.10 -14.48
N GLU A 292 9.51 5.36 -14.83
CA GLU A 292 8.59 6.15 -15.66
C GLU A 292 9.11 6.19 -17.10
N VAL A 293 8.22 5.95 -18.07
CA VAL A 293 8.58 5.89 -19.48
C VAL A 293 9.06 7.26 -19.98
N HIS A 294 10.32 7.33 -20.41
CA HIS A 294 10.88 8.54 -20.99
C HIS A 294 10.65 8.57 -22.50
N PHE A 295 9.75 9.44 -22.95
CA PHE A 295 9.46 9.69 -24.37
C PHE A 295 9.62 11.17 -24.71
N ASP A 296 9.80 11.48 -26.00
CA ASP A 296 9.87 12.88 -26.46
C ASP A 296 8.55 13.60 -26.16
N GLY A 297 8.63 14.64 -25.33
CA GLY A 297 7.47 15.34 -24.77
C GLY A 297 7.04 14.92 -23.35
N ALA A 298 7.66 13.93 -22.71
CA ALA A 298 7.33 13.53 -21.33
C ALA A 298 7.51 14.68 -20.31
N SER A 299 8.49 15.58 -20.56
CA SER A 299 8.76 16.78 -19.77
C SER A 299 7.84 17.98 -20.08
N ILE A 300 6.90 17.85 -21.02
CA ILE A 300 5.94 18.91 -21.32
C ILE A 300 4.78 18.82 -20.30
N ASP A 301 4.60 19.87 -19.52
CA ASP A 301 3.49 20.01 -18.57
C ASP A 301 2.40 20.91 -19.17
N PHE A 302 1.13 20.51 -19.08
CA PHE A 302 0.03 21.39 -19.48
C PHE A 302 -0.15 22.59 -18.52
N ASP A 303 -0.02 22.32 -17.23
CA ASP A 303 -0.10 23.31 -16.15
C ASP A 303 0.65 22.79 -14.90
N ALA A 304 0.66 23.60 -13.82
CA ALA A 304 1.24 23.20 -12.55
C ALA A 304 0.61 21.91 -11.98
N ALA A 305 -0.65 21.64 -12.34
CA ALA A 305 -1.38 20.45 -11.89
C ALA A 305 -0.90 19.17 -12.60
N ASP A 306 -0.53 19.27 -13.88
CA ASP A 306 0.11 18.19 -14.62
C ASP A 306 1.52 17.87 -14.08
N CYS A 307 2.32 18.90 -13.80
CA CYS A 307 3.65 18.77 -13.19
C CYS A 307 3.60 18.10 -11.80
N GLU A 308 2.71 18.57 -10.91
CA GLU A 308 2.61 18.02 -9.55
C GLU A 308 2.17 16.54 -9.55
N ARG A 309 1.46 16.10 -10.60
CA ARG A 309 1.08 14.70 -10.79
C ARG A 309 2.28 13.81 -11.12
N LYS A 310 3.20 14.27 -11.97
CA LYS A 310 4.46 13.58 -12.28
C LYS A 310 5.36 13.51 -11.02
N ASN A 311 5.48 14.63 -10.31
CA ASN A 311 6.18 14.70 -9.02
C ASN A 311 5.58 13.78 -7.92
N ARG A 312 4.31 13.36 -8.01
CA ARG A 312 3.62 12.57 -6.98
C ARG A 312 4.40 11.30 -6.60
N LEU A 313 4.94 10.57 -7.56
CA LEU A 313 5.68 9.34 -7.31
C LEU A 313 6.94 9.61 -6.48
N TYR A 314 7.78 10.55 -6.93
CA TYR A 314 9.00 10.92 -6.22
C TYR A 314 8.72 11.55 -4.85
N ARG A 315 7.64 12.32 -4.70
CA ARG A 315 7.18 12.86 -3.41
C ARG A 315 6.83 11.74 -2.44
N LEU A 316 5.97 10.80 -2.84
CA LEU A 316 5.61 9.64 -2.00
C LEU A 316 6.84 8.84 -1.57
N ILE A 317 7.80 8.64 -2.46
CA ILE A 317 9.02 7.92 -2.13
C ILE A 317 9.88 8.72 -1.14
N LYS A 318 10.02 10.04 -1.33
CA LYS A 318 10.80 10.92 -0.45
C LYS A 318 10.18 11.05 0.93
N ASP A 319 8.86 11.20 1.01
CA ASP A 319 8.11 11.41 2.26
C ASP A 319 8.11 10.15 3.15
N ASN A 320 8.17 8.96 2.57
CA ASN A 320 8.24 7.68 3.31
C ASN A 320 9.67 7.15 3.51
N ALA A 321 10.68 7.75 2.85
CA ALA A 321 12.06 7.29 2.97
C ALA A 321 12.70 7.72 4.30
N ARG A 322 13.25 6.76 5.06
CA ARG A 322 14.10 7.02 6.25
C ARG A 322 15.31 7.95 5.95
N TYR A 323 15.72 8.06 4.69
CA TYR A 323 16.76 8.99 4.22
C TYR A 323 16.29 9.74 2.96
N PRO A 324 15.53 10.85 3.11
CA PRO A 324 14.92 11.56 1.98
C PRO A 324 15.96 12.19 1.04
N ASP A 325 17.12 12.61 1.57
CA ASP A 325 18.18 13.31 0.82
C ASP A 325 18.92 12.42 -0.20
N ARG A 326 18.63 11.12 -0.25
CA ARG A 326 19.17 10.18 -1.25
C ARG A 326 18.34 10.09 -2.53
N TRP A 327 17.22 10.81 -2.60
CA TRP A 327 16.30 10.79 -3.73
C TRP A 327 16.41 12.08 -4.56
N PRO A 328 16.17 12.03 -5.88
CA PRO A 328 16.17 13.22 -6.72
C PRO A 328 15.26 14.34 -6.20
N GLU A 329 15.61 15.59 -6.53
CA GLU A 329 14.73 16.72 -6.25
C GLU A 329 13.50 16.73 -7.18
N LEU A 330 12.40 17.29 -6.68
CA LEU A 330 11.15 17.42 -7.43
C LEU A 330 11.26 18.57 -8.45
N THR A 331 10.62 18.42 -9.61
CA THR A 331 10.56 19.48 -10.63
C THR A 331 9.79 20.70 -10.11
N ASN A 332 10.25 21.92 -10.43
CA ASN A 332 9.59 23.16 -10.00
C ASN A 332 8.31 23.45 -10.79
N CYS A 333 7.16 22.99 -10.29
CA CYS A 333 5.85 23.22 -10.93
C CYS A 333 5.35 24.67 -10.93
N SER A 334 6.11 25.61 -10.35
CA SER A 334 5.78 27.06 -10.40
C SER A 334 6.02 27.67 -11.79
N GLU A 335 6.82 27.02 -12.62
CA GLU A 335 7.22 27.47 -13.97
C GLU A 335 6.32 26.89 -15.08
N SER A 336 5.47 25.92 -14.75
CA SER A 336 4.54 25.30 -15.70
C SER A 336 3.52 26.32 -16.25
N PRO A 337 2.97 26.10 -17.46
CA PRO A 337 2.05 27.06 -18.09
C PRO A 337 0.83 27.35 -17.23
N LYS A 338 0.28 28.57 -17.34
CA LYS A 338 -0.95 28.94 -16.64
C LYS A 338 -2.17 28.64 -17.50
N PRO A 339 -3.30 28.22 -16.90
CA PRO A 339 -4.57 28.11 -17.63
C PRO A 339 -4.89 29.40 -18.38
N ALA A 340 -5.41 29.26 -19.61
CA ALA A 340 -5.89 30.40 -20.37
C ALA A 340 -7.00 31.14 -19.58
N PRO A 341 -7.03 32.49 -19.60
CA PRO A 341 -8.08 33.23 -18.92
C PRO A 341 -9.46 32.86 -19.49
N ASP A 342 -10.39 32.52 -18.60
CA ASP A 342 -11.76 32.18 -18.99
C ASP A 342 -12.53 33.45 -19.36
N ASN A 343 -12.60 33.71 -20.66
CA ASN A 343 -13.30 34.88 -21.23
C ASN A 343 -14.84 34.81 -21.07
N ASN A 344 -15.40 33.70 -20.55
CA ASN A 344 -16.84 33.49 -20.42
C ASN A 344 -17.37 33.58 -18.97
N VAL A 345 -16.52 33.85 -17.97
CA VAL A 345 -17.01 34.24 -16.64
C VAL A 345 -17.34 35.74 -16.66
N PRO A 346 -18.61 36.15 -16.47
CA PRO A 346 -18.91 37.56 -16.25
C PRO A 346 -18.16 38.01 -15.00
N GLY A 347 -17.30 39.03 -15.15
CA GLY A 347 -16.60 39.63 -14.01
C GLY A 347 -17.58 40.07 -12.93
N PRO A 348 -17.17 40.14 -11.65
CA PRO A 348 -18.05 40.54 -10.55
C PRO A 348 -18.69 41.89 -10.88
N ASP A 349 -20.01 41.84 -11.03
CA ASP A 349 -20.88 42.90 -11.53
C ASP A 349 -20.60 44.23 -10.80
N SER A 350 -19.97 45.19 -11.48
CA SER A 350 -19.51 46.45 -10.90
C SER A 350 -20.68 47.40 -10.64
N ARG A 351 -21.56 47.03 -9.70
CA ARG A 351 -22.75 47.81 -9.35
C ARG A 351 -22.39 49.03 -8.51
N ASN A 352 -22.58 50.18 -9.12
CA ASN A 352 -22.82 51.49 -8.50
C ASN A 352 -21.79 52.01 -7.50
N THR A 353 -20.71 52.57 -8.05
CA THR A 353 -20.17 53.85 -7.55
C THR A 353 -20.55 54.97 -8.51
N GLY A 354 -21.68 55.65 -8.29
CA GLY A 354 -22.15 56.68 -9.24
C GLY A 354 -23.45 57.42 -8.93
N GLY A 355 -23.40 58.39 -8.00
CA GLY A 355 -24.00 59.73 -8.17
C GLY A 355 -25.52 59.95 -7.97
N GLY A 356 -25.84 60.99 -7.18
CA GLY A 356 -27.16 61.61 -7.08
C GLY A 356 -28.06 61.01 -5.99
N THR A 357 -28.63 61.77 -5.05
CA THR A 357 -28.83 63.24 -4.97
C THR A 357 -28.33 63.84 -3.67
#